data_AF-A0A9E1EMW1-F1
#
_entry.id   AF-A0A9E1EMW1-F1
#
_cell.length_a   1.000
_cell.length_b   1.000
_cell.length_c   1.000
_cell.angle_alpha   90.00
_cell.angle_beta   90.00
_cell.angle_gamma   90.00
#
_symmetry.space_group_name_H-M   'P 1'
#
loop_
_entity.id
_entity.type
_entity.pdbx_description
1 polymer ?
#
loop_
_entity_poly.entity_id
_entity_poly.type
_entity_poly.pdbx_seq_one_letter_code
_entity_poly.pdbx_strand_id
1 'polypeptide(L)' 'MGYHRNTLRRIGLVCDIVRQHYEPGRRDRCYKEVWRRYVYPVYPMCYRTFLNYIGVNIENEQKKNAAHQLTLF' A
#
# COMPACT_ATOMS: atom_id res chain seq x y z
N MET A 1 1.82 -6.35 -15.05
CA MET A 1 0.58 -5.67 -14.64
C MET A 1 0.98 -4.31 -14.08
N GLY A 2 0.74 -3.23 -14.81
CA GLY A 2 0.99 -1.87 -14.31
C GLY A 2 -0.10 -1.49 -13.31
N TYR A 3 0.27 -0.90 -12.17
CA TYR A 3 -0.71 -0.41 -11.21
C TYR A 3 -1.23 0.94 -11.67
N HIS A 4 -2.55 1.14 -11.64
CA HIS A 4 -3.16 2.42 -12.00
C HIS A 4 -2.76 3.52 -11.01
N ARG A 5 -2.72 4.79 -11.45
CA ARG A 5 -2.28 5.93 -10.64
C ARG A 5 -3.05 6.06 -9.31
N ASN A 6 -4.35 5.74 -9.32
CA ASN A 6 -5.19 5.71 -8.12
C ASN A 6 -4.83 4.56 -7.17
N THR A 7 -4.44 3.40 -7.70
CA THR A 7 -4.00 2.25 -6.90
C THR A 7 -2.70 2.58 -6.17
N LEU A 8 -1.75 3.23 -6.84
CA LEU A 8 -0.48 3.66 -6.23
C LEU A 8 -0.69 4.67 -5.10
N ARG A 9 -1.60 5.64 -5.29
CA ARG A 9 -2.01 6.56 -4.22
C ARG A 9 -2.59 5.81 -3.02
N ARG A 10 -3.47 4.84 -3.26
CA ARG A 10 -4.07 4.01 -2.21
C ARG A 10 -3.02 3.19 -1.45
N ILE A 11 -2.06 2.61 -2.17
CA ILE A 11 -0.94 1.87 -1.58
C ILE A 11 -0.09 2.78 -0.69
N GLY A 12 0.21 4.00 -1.14
CA GLY A 12 0.92 5.00 -0.34
C GLY A 12 0.20 5.33 0.96
N LEU A 13 -1.11 5.62 0.91
CA LEU A 13 -1.91 5.91 2.10
C LEU A 13 -1.96 4.72 3.07
N VAL A 14 -2.13 3.50 2.56
CA VAL A 14 -2.10 2.30 3.39
C VAL A 14 -0.74 2.11 4.06
N CYS A 15 0.36 2.28 3.32
CA CYS A 15 1.71 2.17 3.86
C CYS A 15 1.97 3.21 4.96
N ASP A 16 1.47 4.43 4.78
CA ASP A 16 1.58 5.50 5.75
C ASP A 16 0.83 5.17 7.06
N ILE A 17 -0.45 4.75 6.97
CA ILE A 17 -1.25 4.28 8.11
C ILE A 17 -0.54 3.13 8.84
N VAL A 18 0.01 2.17 8.08
CA VAL A 18 0.75 1.06 8.67
C VAL A 18 1.99 1.54 9.39
N ARG A 19 2.79 2.42 8.80
CA ARG A 19 3.99 2.98 9.44
C ARG A 19 3.68 3.75 10.72
N GLN A 20 2.56 4.47 10.76
CA GLN A 20 2.13 5.21 11.96
C GLN A 20 1.70 4.28 13.10
N HIS A 21 1.12 3.11 12.79
CA HIS A 21 0.57 2.19 13.79
C HIS A 21 1.40 0.94 14.06
N TYR A 22 2.38 0.65 13.20
CA TYR A 22 3.28 -0.50 13.34
C TYR A 22 4.45 -0.13 14.25
N GLU A 23 4.48 -0.73 15.44
CA GLU A 23 5.63 -0.68 16.35
C GLU A 23 6.32 -2.05 16.40
N PRO A 24 7.57 -2.17 15.92
CA PRO A 24 8.32 -3.40 16.02
C PRO A 24 8.68 -3.66 17.49
N GLY A 25 8.14 -4.74 18.07
CA GLY A 25 8.45 -5.16 19.44
C GLY A 25 7.26 -5.58 20.28
N ARG A 26 6.02 -5.29 19.86
CA ARG A 26 4.79 -5.79 20.51
C ARG A 26 4.03 -6.76 19.62
N ARG A 27 3.75 -7.96 20.14
CA ARG A 27 2.99 -9.01 19.45
C ARG A 27 1.56 -8.56 19.12
N ASP A 28 0.99 -7.67 19.95
CA ASP A 28 -0.34 -7.06 19.80
C ASP A 28 -0.43 -5.98 18.70
N ARG A 29 0.70 -5.52 18.14
CA ARG A 29 0.72 -4.57 17.01
C ARG A 29 1.25 -5.23 15.74
N CYS A 30 0.85 -6.49 15.53
CA CYS A 30 1.16 -7.22 14.31
C CYS A 30 0.43 -6.62 13.10
N TYR A 31 1.02 -6.76 11.91
CA TYR A 31 0.46 -6.31 10.63
C TYR A 31 -1.02 -6.72 10.43
N LYS A 32 -1.40 -7.90 10.92
CA LYS A 32 -2.78 -8.40 10.85
C LYS A 32 -3.77 -7.57 11.68
N GLU A 33 -3.38 -7.11 12.86
CA GLU A 33 -4.24 -6.26 13.70
C GLU A 33 -4.32 -4.84 13.16
N VAL A 34 -3.20 -4.28 12.73
CA VAL A 34 -3.18 -2.95 12.10
C VAL A 34 -4.06 -2.95 10.86
N TRP A 35 -3.96 -3.99 10.03
CA TRP A 35 -4.84 -4.17 8.88
C TRP A 35 -6.31 -4.25 9.29
N ARG A 36 -6.66 -5.08 10.27
CA ARG A 36 -8.07 -5.26 10.70
C ARG A 36 -8.67 -4.01 11.34
N ARG A 37 -7.91 -3.28 12.16
CA ARG A 37 -8.39 -2.13 12.94
C ARG A 37 -8.39 -0.82 12.16
N TYR A 38 -7.34 -0.56 11.37
CA TYR A 38 -7.14 0.74 10.72
C TYR A 38 -7.35 0.68 9.20
N VAL A 39 -6.91 -0.39 8.55
CA VAL A 39 -6.92 -0.44 7.09
C VAL A 39 -8.25 -0.95 6.54
N TYR A 40 -8.78 -2.05 7.07
CA TYR A 40 -10.02 -2.67 6.63
C TYR A 40 -11.25 -1.74 6.64
N PRO A 41 -11.48 -0.88 7.66
CA PRO A 41 -12.62 0.03 7.65
C PRO A 41 -12.51 1.14 6.59
N VAL A 42 -11.28 1.57 6.23
CA VAL A 42 -11.07 2.64 5.24
C VAL A 42 -10.97 2.07 3.82
N TYR A 43 -10.27 0.95 3.69
CA TYR A 43 -10.00 0.26 2.43
C TYR A 43 -10.25 -1.24 2.61
N PRO A 44 -11.49 -1.71 2.38
CA PRO A 44 -11.81 -3.13 2.46
C PRO A 44 -11.05 -3.88 1.37
N MET A 45 -10.05 -4.66 1.78
CA MET A 45 -9.24 -5.49 0.89
C MET A 45 -8.71 -6.71 1.64
N CYS A 46 -8.46 -7.79 0.90
CA CYS A 46 -7.92 -9.02 1.46
C CYS A 46 -6.53 -8.82 2.09
N TYR A 47 -6.24 -9.56 3.15
CA TYR A 47 -4.94 -9.51 3.85
C TYR A 47 -3.75 -9.81 2.92
N ARG A 48 -3.93 -10.71 1.95
CA ARG A 48 -2.89 -11.02 0.94
C ARG A 48 -2.55 -9.81 0.07
N THR A 49 -3.56 -9.04 -0.34
CA THR A 49 -3.39 -7.79 -1.10
C THR A 49 -2.67 -6.74 -0.26
N PHE A 50 -3.03 -6.65 1.01
CA PHE A 50 -2.37 -5.75 1.96
C PHE A 50 -0.88 -6.07 2.13
N LEU A 51 -0.51 -7.34 2.30
CA LEU A 51 0.90 -7.75 2.37
C LEU A 51 1.65 -7.44 1.06
N ASN A 52 1.01 -7.68 -0.08
CA ASN A 52 1.58 -7.30 -1.37
C ASN A 52 1.83 -5.78 -1.43
N TYR A 53 0.93 -4.95 -0.92
CA TYR A 53 1.10 -3.49 -0.89
C TYR A 53 2.26 -3.02 0.00
N ILE A 54 2.48 -3.67 1.15
CA ILE A 54 3.63 -3.36 2.01
C ILE A 54 4.96 -3.76 1.33
N GLY A 55 4.95 -4.86 0.57
CA GLY A 55 6.13 -5.33 -0.17
C GLY A 55 6.38 -4.61 -1.50
N VAL A 56 5.39 -3.89 -2.04
CA VAL A 56 5.52 -3.15 -3.29
C VAL A 56 6.34 -1.88 -3.05
N ASN A 57 7.47 -1.78 -3.74
CA ASN A 57 8.26 -0.55 -3.78
C ASN A 57 7.54 0.49 -4.65
N ILE A 58 6.79 1.39 -3.99
CA ILE A 58 5.95 2.41 -4.63
C ILE A 58 6.76 3.29 -5.59
N GLU A 59 8.01 3.59 -5.27
CA GLU A 59 8.89 4.44 -6.09
C GLU A 59 9.23 3.80 -7.44
N ASN A 60 9.57 2.50 -7.43
CA ASN A 60 9.80 1.74 -8.66
C ASN A 60 8.54 1.61 -9.51
N GLU A 61 7.39 1.42 -8.88
CA GLU A 61 6.11 1.33 -9.58
C GLU A 61 5.66 2.66 -10.17
N GLN A 62 5.87 3.79 -9.46
CA GLN A 62 5.60 5.12 -10.00
C GLN A 62 6.48 5.44 -11.20
N LYS A 63 7.78 5.10 -11.14
CA LYS A 63 8.70 5.25 -12.29
C LYS A 63 8.25 4.43 -13.50
N LYS A 64 7.79 3.20 -13.28
CA LYS A 64 7.21 2.37 -14.36
C LYS A 64 5.94 3.00 -14.93
N ASN A 65 5.03 3.48 -14.10
CA ASN A 65 3.80 4.10 -14.60
C ASN A 65 4.08 5.38 -15.39
N ALA A 66 4.98 6.25 -14.91
CA ALA A 66 5.43 7.44 -15.63
C ALA A 66 6.06 7.10 -16.99
N ALA A 67 6.83 6.01 -17.08
CA ALA A 67 7.40 5.53 -18.34
C ALA A 67 6.34 4.99 -19.33
N HIS A 68 5.18 4.54 -18.84
CA HIS A 68 4.07 4.06 -19.69
C HIS A 68 3.08 5.17 -20.06
N GLN A 69 3.18 6.36 -19.47
CA GLN A 69 2.41 7.52 -19.94
C GLN A 69 3.01 7.97 -21.28
N LEU A 70 2.41 7.51 -22.38
CA LEU A 70 2.65 8.06 -23.71
C LEU A 70 2.35 9.57 -23.66
N THR A 71 3.40 10.37 -23.77
CA THR A 71 3.30 11.80 -24.05
C THR A 71 2.67 11.96 -25.43
N LEU A 72 1.35 12.10 -25.48
CA LEU A 72 0.68 12.70 -26.63
C LEU A 72 0.93 14.20 -26.53
N PHE A 73 1.85 14.65 -27.38
CA PHE A 73 2.15 16.05 -27.66
C PHE A 73 0.89 16.83 -28.05
#